data_AF-A0A5C6CR92-F1
#
_entry.id   AF-A0A5C6CR92-F1
#
_cell.length_a   1.000
_cell.length_b   1.000
_cell.length_c   1.000
_cell.angle_alpha   90.00
_cell.angle_beta   90.00
_cell.angle_gamma   90.00
#
_symmetry.space_group_name_H-M   'P 1'
#
loop_
_entity.id
_entity.type
_entity.pdbx_description
1 polymer ?
#
loop_
_entity_poly.entity_id
_entity_poly.type
_entity_poly.pdbx_seq_one_letter_code
_entity_poly.pdbx_strand_id
1 'polypeptide(L)'
;MTQDGFQVRELMTLAVRRWLGCVVMMCSAAPLNAEVDLLQLAGFDAPRIEKLYPANEEESIGELAKLVYRLNRLSRESLQGSIPGDGAGGLHGSDIRLGRVVLVEGRVGKVQSLAVPDRLIEFLGLRTLERVTLDVADSTEVRSVEVVTSGLPPDTAIGDRVSGLGVVIETRESSGDQGNAVVAIAALPLQWFPENPQRVGWKLLTELGVGLGQLPGVASRNRQPLSSDDTELFYQMLSAAERISQTPSADRVAPAAVEPIELLKNPTQFTGEWIRMDVEVVQITRISVTEPSRVNQLGADHYYQIDAMGDLGDVKVKIDSSGDAADGGPVFQNRFPISLVFKTLPGFLQAKLDALGKADSIVVDITVPVSVDAFFFRLWSYPTAYMERFGGGDQFGPLLIGADMINREPTSADPAGVKIFGKIAAVAVGMGMLAMLVWSHRIRRGDRVVQQQRKQREAEELRLPE
;
A
#
# COMPACT_ATOMS: atom_id res chain seq x y z
N MET A 1 -13.07 38.49 -84.33
CA MET A 1 -14.16 37.52 -84.11
C MET A 1 -13.90 36.91 -82.74
N THR A 2 -14.77 37.24 -81.76
CA THR A 2 -14.80 36.81 -80.32
C THR A 2 -13.50 37.05 -79.52
N GLN A 3 -13.29 38.10 -78.70
CA GLN A 3 -14.07 38.61 -77.52
C GLN A 3 -14.54 37.45 -76.62
N ASP A 4 -14.27 37.36 -75.31
CA ASP A 4 -13.73 38.22 -74.25
C ASP A 4 -13.07 37.26 -73.21
N GLY A 5 -12.24 37.63 -72.23
CA GLY A 5 -11.87 38.94 -71.72
C GLY A 5 -10.83 38.81 -70.60
N PHE A 6 -10.01 39.86 -70.54
CA PHE A 6 -9.44 40.51 -69.36
C PHE A 6 -8.73 39.73 -68.25
N GLN A 7 -7.42 40.02 -68.22
CA GLN A 7 -6.48 40.02 -67.10
C GLN A 7 -7.06 40.66 -65.82
N VAL A 8 -6.45 40.35 -64.66
CA VAL A 8 -5.74 41.34 -63.82
C VAL A 8 -4.91 40.65 -62.72
N ARG A 9 -3.62 40.99 -62.71
CA ARG A 9 -2.63 41.06 -61.58
C ARG A 9 -1.91 39.80 -61.06
N GLU A 10 -0.70 39.61 -61.60
CA GLU A 10 0.59 39.82 -60.91
C GLU A 10 0.59 40.03 -59.37
N LEU A 11 1.32 39.18 -58.64
CA LEU A 11 2.61 39.51 -57.97
C LEU A 11 3.01 38.43 -56.95
N MET A 12 4.29 38.02 -57.01
CA MET A 12 5.11 37.38 -55.95
C MET A 12 4.70 35.94 -55.54
N THR A 13 5.57 34.93 -55.49
CA THR A 13 7.00 34.96 -55.19
C THR A 13 7.65 33.67 -55.72
N LEU A 14 8.63 33.83 -56.60
CA LEU A 14 9.58 32.83 -57.05
C LEU A 14 10.74 32.83 -56.04
N ALA A 15 11.07 31.69 -55.43
CA ALA A 15 12.45 31.29 -55.04
C ALA A 15 12.44 30.20 -53.96
N VAL A 16 12.47 28.91 -54.34
CA VAL A 16 13.25 27.90 -53.59
C VAL A 16 13.62 26.76 -54.55
N ARG A 17 14.81 26.80 -55.14
CA ARG A 17 15.48 25.57 -55.59
C ARG A 17 16.99 25.77 -55.68
N ARG A 18 17.68 24.94 -54.89
CA ARG A 18 19.11 24.60 -54.86
C ARG A 18 20.05 25.56 -54.13
N TRP A 19 20.51 25.08 -52.97
CA TRP A 19 21.89 24.95 -52.45
C TRP A 19 21.74 24.83 -50.91
N LEU A 20 22.48 24.10 -50.10
CA LEU A 20 23.65 23.24 -50.19
C LEU A 20 23.73 22.54 -48.80
N GLY A 21 24.30 21.33 -48.76
CA GLY A 21 24.76 20.59 -47.57
C GLY A 21 24.52 21.16 -46.17
N CYS A 22 23.52 20.62 -45.47
CA CYS A 22 23.57 20.55 -44.01
C CYS A 22 24.07 19.16 -43.63
N VAL A 23 25.34 19.10 -43.23
CA VAL A 23 25.86 18.06 -42.35
C VAL A 23 24.99 18.09 -41.11
N VAL A 24 24.09 17.12 -40.96
CA VAL A 24 23.43 16.85 -39.69
C VAL A 24 24.50 16.24 -38.81
N MET A 25 25.25 17.09 -38.11
CA MET A 25 25.90 16.72 -36.85
C MET A 25 24.74 16.34 -35.92
N MET A 26 24.39 15.06 -35.89
CA MET A 26 23.79 14.47 -34.71
C MET A 26 24.86 14.59 -33.62
N CYS A 27 24.82 15.71 -32.89
CA CYS A 27 25.39 15.75 -31.56
C CYS A 27 24.63 14.71 -30.74
N SER A 28 25.11 13.46 -30.75
CA SER A 28 24.93 12.58 -29.60
C SER A 28 25.59 13.32 -28.45
N ALA A 29 24.78 14.00 -27.64
CA ALA A 29 25.22 14.47 -26.35
C ALA A 29 25.58 13.21 -25.55
N ALA A 30 26.89 12.92 -25.49
CA ALA A 30 27.38 11.86 -24.64
C ALA A 30 27.00 12.18 -23.18
N PRO A 31 26.51 11.22 -22.38
CA PRO A 31 26.10 11.43 -20.99
C PRO A 31 27.27 11.64 -20.01
N LEU A 32 28.40 12.20 -20.48
CA LEU A 32 29.66 12.25 -19.73
C LEU A 32 29.68 13.25 -18.55
N ASN A 33 28.66 14.12 -18.42
CA ASN A 33 28.66 15.22 -17.44
C ASN A 33 27.60 15.13 -16.32
N ALA A 34 26.63 14.22 -16.38
CA ALA A 34 25.52 14.22 -15.40
C ALA A 34 25.93 13.73 -13.99
N GLU A 35 26.92 12.84 -13.88
CA GLU A 35 27.31 12.18 -12.62
C GLU A 35 28.11 13.09 -11.68
N VAL A 36 29.02 13.89 -12.23
CA VAL A 36 29.83 14.85 -11.46
C VAL A 36 28.98 16.07 -11.08
N ASP A 37 27.97 16.41 -11.89
CA ASP A 37 27.03 17.49 -11.63
C ASP A 37 26.20 17.23 -10.36
N LEU A 38 25.75 16.02 -10.06
CA LEU A 38 24.87 15.77 -8.91
C LEU A 38 25.50 16.10 -7.55
N LEU A 39 26.79 15.79 -7.38
CA LEU A 39 27.50 16.13 -6.14
C LEU A 39 27.99 17.57 -6.12
N GLN A 40 28.35 18.13 -7.27
CA GLN A 40 28.63 19.56 -7.38
C GLN A 40 27.38 20.41 -7.10
N LEU A 41 26.20 19.96 -7.57
CA LEU A 41 24.89 20.53 -7.26
C LEU A 41 24.56 20.36 -5.77
N ALA A 42 25.01 19.27 -5.16
CA ALA A 42 25.00 19.08 -3.72
C ALA A 42 26.20 19.72 -3.02
N GLY A 43 26.99 20.60 -3.66
CA GLY A 43 28.09 21.38 -3.07
C GLY A 43 29.30 20.60 -2.54
N PHE A 44 29.56 19.40 -3.08
CA PHE A 44 30.75 18.59 -2.81
C PHE A 44 31.58 18.46 -4.10
N ASP A 45 32.79 19.00 -4.09
CA ASP A 45 33.79 18.79 -5.14
C ASP A 45 34.71 17.61 -4.78
N ALA A 46 35.49 17.13 -5.75
CA ALA A 46 36.39 16.00 -5.54
C ALA A 46 37.37 16.19 -4.37
N PRO A 47 38.02 17.37 -4.19
CA PRO A 47 38.91 17.60 -3.05
C PRO A 47 38.22 17.53 -1.69
N ARG A 48 36.94 17.90 -1.61
CA ARG A 48 36.15 17.76 -0.37
C ARG A 48 35.72 16.32 -0.13
N ILE A 49 35.44 15.55 -1.18
CA ILE A 49 35.12 14.12 -1.10
C ILE A 49 36.33 13.33 -0.58
N GLU A 50 37.53 13.63 -1.06
CA GLU A 50 38.78 13.00 -0.58
C GLU A 50 39.00 13.19 0.93
N LYS A 51 38.51 14.28 1.53
CA LYS A 51 38.62 14.55 2.97
C LYS A 51 37.61 13.77 3.83
N LEU A 52 36.66 13.08 3.21
CA LEU A 52 35.62 12.34 3.94
C LEU A 52 36.14 11.03 4.53
N TYR A 53 37.24 10.49 3.98
CA TYR A 53 37.75 9.17 4.31
C TYR A 53 39.25 9.23 4.64
N PRO A 54 39.72 8.53 5.69
CA PRO A 54 38.95 7.73 6.64
C PRO A 54 38.15 8.58 7.65
N ALA A 55 36.90 8.19 7.92
CA ALA A 55 35.99 8.92 8.82
C ALA A 55 36.27 8.65 10.31
N ASN A 56 37.47 8.99 10.78
CA ASN A 56 37.92 8.69 12.14
C ASN A 56 38.02 9.92 13.05
N GLU A 57 38.01 11.12 12.46
CA GLU A 57 38.13 12.39 13.17
C GLU A 57 36.82 13.18 13.12
N GLU A 58 36.58 14.03 14.13
CA GLU A 58 35.36 14.82 14.24
C GLU A 58 35.06 15.65 12.97
N GLU A 59 36.10 16.23 12.35
CA GLU A 59 35.96 17.00 11.11
C GLU A 59 35.49 16.13 9.94
N SER A 60 36.14 14.99 9.71
CA SER A 60 35.78 14.03 8.66
C SER A 60 34.36 13.48 8.85
N ILE A 61 33.96 13.15 10.08
CA ILE A 61 32.61 12.69 10.41
C ILE A 61 31.58 13.80 10.17
N GLY A 62 31.90 15.05 10.52
CA GLY A 62 31.04 16.19 10.29
C GLY A 62 30.80 16.48 8.80
N GLU A 63 31.83 16.36 7.96
CA GLU A 63 31.68 16.48 6.51
C GLU A 63 30.90 15.32 5.90
N LEU A 64 31.12 14.09 6.39
CA LEU A 64 30.37 12.93 5.95
C LEU A 64 28.89 13.01 6.34
N ALA A 65 28.58 13.53 7.53
CA ALA A 65 27.21 13.78 7.97
C ALA A 65 26.50 14.80 7.06
N LYS A 66 27.20 15.86 6.62
CA LYS A 66 26.66 16.82 5.66
C LYS A 66 26.40 16.18 4.30
N LEU A 67 27.28 15.29 3.83
CA LEU A 67 27.08 14.56 2.59
C LEU A 67 25.86 13.65 2.68
N VAL A 68 25.79 12.78 3.69
CA VAL A 68 24.65 11.87 3.90
C VAL A 68 23.34 12.64 4.04
N TYR A 69 23.33 13.74 4.80
CA TYR A 69 22.16 14.62 4.91
C TYR A 69 21.69 15.16 3.55
N ARG A 70 22.62 15.57 2.67
CA ARG A 70 22.28 16.04 1.32
C ARG A 70 21.80 14.90 0.43
N LEU A 71 22.44 13.74 0.49
CA LEU A 71 22.03 12.55 -0.25
C LEU A 71 20.59 12.16 0.10
N ASN A 72 20.23 12.16 1.38
CA ASN A 72 18.86 11.84 1.84
C ASN A 72 17.77 12.77 1.28
N ARG A 73 18.13 13.96 0.79
CA ARG A 73 17.19 14.90 0.18
C ARG A 73 17.04 14.69 -1.33
N LEU A 74 17.92 13.89 -1.93
CA LEU A 74 17.79 13.45 -3.31
C LEU A 74 16.81 12.29 -3.37
N SER A 75 16.01 12.25 -4.43
CA SER A 75 15.14 11.10 -4.66
C SER A 75 15.96 9.90 -5.12
N ARG A 76 15.58 8.69 -4.70
CA ARG A 76 16.23 7.44 -5.12
C ARG A 76 16.21 7.31 -6.64
N GLU A 77 15.15 7.78 -7.28
CA GLU A 77 14.97 7.80 -8.73
C GLU A 77 16.01 8.70 -9.42
N SER A 78 16.33 9.86 -8.84
CA SER A 78 17.35 10.77 -9.39
C SER A 78 18.73 10.13 -9.37
N LEU A 79 19.07 9.43 -8.28
CA LEU A 79 20.33 8.70 -8.16
C LEU A 79 20.36 7.48 -9.08
N GLN A 80 19.27 6.72 -9.16
CA GLN A 80 19.20 5.54 -10.03
C GLN A 80 19.29 5.89 -11.51
N GLY A 81 18.68 6.99 -11.94
CA GLY A 81 18.79 7.51 -13.31
C GLY A 81 20.21 7.98 -13.68
N SER A 82 21.09 8.11 -12.68
CA SER A 82 22.50 8.49 -12.88
C SER A 82 23.43 7.28 -13.00
N ILE A 83 22.92 6.05 -12.89
CA ILE A 83 23.71 4.83 -13.12
C ILE A 83 23.82 4.59 -14.63
N PRO A 84 25.05 4.43 -15.19
CA PRO A 84 25.25 4.15 -16.61
C PRO A 84 24.53 2.88 -17.08
N GLY A 85 23.85 2.96 -18.23
CA GLY A 85 22.89 1.96 -18.72
C GLY A 85 23.43 0.60 -19.16
N ASP A 86 24.75 0.37 -19.21
CA ASP A 86 25.36 -0.88 -19.74
C ASP A 86 26.21 -1.65 -18.72
N GLY A 87 26.32 -1.17 -17.47
CA GLY A 87 27.03 -1.87 -16.41
C GLY A 87 26.21 -1.83 -15.14
N ALA A 88 25.58 -2.95 -14.80
CA ALA A 88 24.92 -3.11 -13.51
C ALA A 88 25.92 -2.85 -12.38
N GLY A 89 25.93 -1.61 -11.84
CA GLY A 89 26.47 -1.24 -10.52
C GLY A 89 27.74 -1.95 -10.07
N GLY A 90 28.71 -2.17 -10.97
CA GLY A 90 29.96 -2.85 -10.60
C GLY A 90 30.68 -2.07 -9.51
N LEU A 91 31.25 -2.76 -8.53
CA LEU A 91 32.12 -2.15 -7.51
C LEU A 91 33.59 -2.14 -7.94
N HIS A 92 33.86 -2.48 -9.19
CA HIS A 92 35.15 -2.46 -9.85
C HIS A 92 34.99 -2.05 -11.33
N GLY A 93 36.06 -1.51 -11.91
CA GLY A 93 36.10 -1.13 -13.32
C GLY A 93 36.96 0.11 -13.57
N SER A 94 37.34 0.31 -14.83
CA SER A 94 38.06 1.52 -15.27
C SER A 94 37.23 2.80 -15.13
N ASP A 95 35.91 2.66 -14.96
CA ASP A 95 34.95 3.73 -14.87
C ASP A 95 34.58 4.10 -13.41
N ILE A 96 35.12 3.37 -12.42
CA ILE A 96 34.96 3.66 -11.00
C ILE A 96 35.84 4.86 -10.58
N ARG A 97 35.17 5.89 -10.06
CA ARG A 97 35.79 7.16 -9.63
C ARG A 97 35.03 7.74 -8.44
N LEU A 98 35.69 8.63 -7.70
CA LEU A 98 35.06 9.40 -6.62
C LEU A 98 33.84 10.15 -7.14
N GLY A 99 32.78 10.14 -6.34
CA GLY A 99 31.52 10.79 -6.66
C GLY A 99 30.56 10.00 -7.55
N ARG A 100 30.98 8.85 -8.08
CA ARG A 100 30.10 8.00 -8.89
C ARG A 100 28.98 7.40 -8.05
N VAL A 101 27.77 7.34 -8.60
CA VAL A 101 26.64 6.61 -8.00
C VAL A 101 26.77 5.12 -8.30
N VAL A 102 26.66 4.29 -7.27
CA VAL A 102 26.71 2.84 -7.36
C VAL A 102 25.57 2.21 -6.57
N LEU A 103 25.13 1.04 -7.03
CA LEU A 103 24.30 0.13 -6.23
C LEU A 103 25.25 -0.77 -5.45
N VAL A 104 25.08 -0.83 -4.13
CA VAL A 104 25.81 -1.76 -3.28
C VAL A 104 24.83 -2.78 -2.71
N GLU A 105 25.18 -4.06 -2.85
CA GLU A 105 24.46 -5.18 -2.25
C GLU A 105 25.49 -6.11 -1.61
N GLY A 106 25.25 -6.48 -0.35
CA GLY A 106 26.18 -7.32 0.38
C GLY A 106 25.62 -7.83 1.69
N ARG A 107 26.43 -8.58 2.42
CA ARG A 107 26.11 -9.04 3.78
C ARG A 107 26.81 -8.19 4.82
N VAL A 108 26.13 -7.91 5.92
CA VAL A 108 26.69 -7.12 7.01
C VAL A 108 27.79 -7.92 7.71
N GLY A 109 29.03 -7.44 7.64
CA GLY A 109 30.16 -8.00 8.39
C GLY A 109 30.39 -7.29 9.72
N LYS A 110 30.20 -5.97 9.76
CA LYS A 110 30.37 -5.15 10.97
C LYS A 110 29.49 -3.89 10.92
N VAL A 111 28.98 -3.45 12.06
CA VAL A 111 28.27 -2.17 12.23
C VAL A 111 28.97 -1.35 13.31
N GLN A 112 29.16 -0.06 13.07
CA GLN A 112 29.72 0.89 14.02
C GLN A 112 29.00 2.24 13.92
N SER A 113 28.44 2.70 15.03
CA SER A 113 27.82 4.02 15.12
C SER A 113 28.87 5.12 15.28
N LEU A 114 28.71 6.20 14.52
CA LEU A 114 29.56 7.39 14.52
C LEU A 114 28.75 8.57 15.06
N ALA A 115 29.24 9.20 16.13
CA ALA A 115 28.59 10.37 16.71
C ALA A 115 28.76 11.58 15.78
N VAL A 116 27.65 12.21 15.41
CA VAL A 116 27.68 13.47 14.65
C VAL A 116 28.10 14.60 15.61
N PRO A 117 29.00 15.51 15.21
CA PRO A 117 29.42 16.62 16.07
C PRO A 117 28.24 17.46 16.56
N ASP A 118 28.20 17.78 17.86
CA ASP A 118 27.05 18.45 18.51
C ASP A 118 26.60 19.72 17.79
N ARG A 119 27.57 20.51 17.32
CA ARG A 119 27.34 21.74 16.55
C ARG A 119 26.56 21.55 15.24
N LEU A 120 26.47 20.32 14.73
CA LEU A 120 25.76 19.97 13.50
C LEU A 120 24.42 19.28 13.75
N ILE A 121 24.17 18.76 14.95
CA ILE A 121 22.96 17.98 15.25
C ILE A 121 21.70 18.81 15.01
N GLU A 122 21.67 20.05 15.47
CA GLU A 122 20.51 20.95 15.30
C GLU A 122 20.25 21.28 13.82
N PHE A 123 21.31 21.45 13.02
CA PHE A 123 21.18 21.82 11.61
C PHE A 123 20.86 20.63 10.69
N LEU A 124 21.40 19.46 10.99
CA LEU A 124 21.24 18.26 10.16
C LEU A 124 20.08 17.37 10.63
N GLY A 125 19.65 17.49 11.89
CA GLY A 125 18.70 16.58 12.50
C GLY A 125 19.24 15.15 12.69
N LEU A 126 20.55 14.94 12.51
CA LEU A 126 21.22 13.65 12.61
C LEU A 126 22.08 13.62 13.88
N ARG A 127 21.89 12.59 14.71
CA ARG A 127 22.70 12.37 15.92
C ARG A 127 23.82 11.37 15.69
N THR A 128 23.56 10.36 14.87
CA THR A 128 24.51 9.31 14.54
C THR A 128 24.49 9.02 13.04
N LEU A 129 25.62 8.49 12.55
CA LEU A 129 25.71 7.76 11.29
C LEU A 129 26.09 6.32 11.60
N GLU A 130 25.70 5.39 10.74
CA GLU A 130 26.12 4.00 10.83
C GLU A 130 27.16 3.71 9.76
N ARG A 131 28.34 3.25 10.19
CA ARG A 131 29.39 2.69 9.34
C ARG A 131 29.23 1.18 9.32
N VAL A 132 28.92 0.65 8.14
CA VAL A 132 28.64 -0.76 7.92
C VAL A 132 29.71 -1.33 6.99
N THR A 133 30.44 -2.35 7.44
CA THR A 133 31.30 -3.12 6.54
C THR A 133 30.45 -4.20 5.88
N LEU A 134 30.40 -4.20 4.54
CA LEU A 134 29.67 -5.16 3.74
C LEU A 134 30.61 -6.13 3.05
N ASP A 135 30.32 -7.41 3.20
CA ASP A 135 30.93 -8.47 2.41
C ASP A 135 30.13 -8.60 1.10
N VAL A 136 30.75 -8.15 0.01
CA VAL A 136 30.19 -8.18 -1.33
C VAL A 136 30.84 -9.33 -2.10
N ALA A 137 30.01 -10.22 -2.65
CA ALA A 137 30.47 -11.31 -3.49
C ALA A 137 30.73 -10.78 -4.90
N ASP A 138 31.97 -10.86 -5.36
CA ASP A 138 32.37 -10.40 -6.69
C ASP A 138 33.07 -11.53 -7.44
N SER A 139 32.35 -12.15 -8.38
CA SER A 139 32.74 -13.24 -9.29
C SER A 139 33.42 -14.48 -8.68
N THR A 140 34.52 -14.32 -7.95
CA THR A 140 35.29 -15.38 -7.28
C THR A 140 35.86 -15.00 -5.90
N GLU A 141 35.79 -13.72 -5.50
CA GLU A 141 36.32 -13.24 -4.21
C GLU A 141 35.25 -12.50 -3.39
N VAL A 142 35.33 -12.63 -2.07
CA VAL A 142 34.54 -11.84 -1.13
C VAL A 142 35.34 -10.61 -0.77
N ARG A 143 34.76 -9.43 -1.00
CA ARG A 143 35.41 -8.15 -0.72
C ARG A 143 34.63 -7.36 0.30
N SER A 144 35.35 -6.73 1.23
CA SER A 144 34.76 -5.83 2.21
C SER A 144 34.72 -4.39 1.66
N VAL A 145 33.53 -3.79 1.69
CA VAL A 145 33.26 -2.38 1.33
C VAL A 145 32.66 -1.67 2.51
N GLU A 146 33.14 -0.48 2.85
CA GLU A 146 32.55 0.33 3.92
C GLU A 146 31.42 1.20 3.39
N VAL A 147 30.27 1.16 4.04
CA VAL A 147 29.10 1.97 3.70
C VAL A 147 28.73 2.82 4.89
N VAL A 148 28.67 4.13 4.70
CA VAL A 148 28.21 5.07 5.72
C VAL A 148 26.82 5.58 5.35
N THR A 149 25.86 5.37 6.24
CA THR A 149 24.46 5.75 6.05
C THR A 149 23.90 6.38 7.32
N SER A 150 22.75 7.02 7.20
CA SER A 150 21.97 7.54 8.35
C SER A 150 20.74 6.66 8.67
N GLY A 151 20.45 5.66 7.82
CA GLY A 151 19.28 4.81 7.97
C GLY A 151 19.65 3.34 7.88
N LEU A 152 19.92 2.74 9.04
CA LEU A 152 20.02 1.30 9.24
C LEU A 152 19.12 0.90 10.42
N PRO A 153 18.30 -0.14 10.31
CA PRO A 153 17.50 -0.62 11.43
C PRO A 153 18.36 -1.02 12.63
N PRO A 154 17.90 -0.75 13.87
CA PRO A 154 18.63 -1.12 15.08
C PRO A 154 18.76 -2.65 15.25
N ASP A 155 17.86 -3.40 14.63
CA ASP A 155 17.82 -4.87 14.68
C ASP A 155 18.73 -5.53 13.63
N THR A 156 19.47 -4.75 12.84
CA THR A 156 20.41 -5.31 11.85
C THR A 156 21.53 -6.08 12.54
N ALA A 157 21.73 -7.33 12.11
CA ALA A 157 22.74 -8.24 12.64
C ALA A 157 23.81 -8.57 11.59
N ILE A 158 24.95 -9.09 12.06
CA ILE A 158 25.98 -9.66 11.19
C ILE A 158 25.37 -10.84 10.40
N GLY A 159 25.66 -10.91 9.11
CA GLY A 159 25.13 -11.91 8.17
C GLY A 159 23.90 -11.44 7.39
N ASP A 160 23.16 -10.45 7.90
CA ASP A 160 22.00 -9.88 7.23
C ASP A 160 22.38 -9.29 5.86
N ARG A 161 21.47 -9.39 4.90
CA ARG A 161 21.65 -8.77 3.59
C ARG A 161 21.18 -7.32 3.65
N VAL A 162 21.92 -6.44 3.00
CA VAL A 162 21.51 -5.05 2.79
C VAL A 162 21.76 -4.64 1.35
N SER A 163 20.94 -3.72 0.86
CA SER A 163 21.08 -3.15 -0.48
C SER A 163 20.81 -1.64 -0.45
N GLY A 164 21.55 -0.87 -1.22
CA GLY A 164 21.37 0.57 -1.23
C GLY A 164 22.06 1.27 -2.39
N LEU A 165 21.58 2.48 -2.68
CA LEU A 165 22.26 3.40 -3.58
C LEU A 165 23.15 4.32 -2.77
N GLY A 166 24.35 4.53 -3.27
CA GLY A 166 25.27 5.47 -2.66
C GLY A 166 26.27 6.02 -3.64
N VAL A 167 27.10 6.90 -3.12
CA VAL A 167 28.14 7.60 -3.83
C VAL A 167 29.49 7.09 -3.36
N VAL A 168 30.37 6.77 -4.30
CA VAL A 168 31.75 6.36 -4.02
C VAL A 168 32.52 7.52 -3.39
N ILE A 169 33.06 7.31 -2.19
CA ILE A 169 33.86 8.31 -1.47
C ILE A 169 35.32 7.87 -1.29
N GLU A 170 35.64 6.60 -1.55
CA GLU A 170 37.02 6.11 -1.58
C GLU A 170 37.17 4.97 -2.59
N THR A 171 38.29 4.97 -3.32
CA THR A 171 38.64 3.93 -4.30
C THR A 171 40.08 3.45 -4.08
N ARG A 172 40.34 2.18 -4.39
CA ARG A 172 41.69 1.61 -4.43
C ARG A 172 42.00 1.15 -5.84
N GLU A 173 43.18 1.48 -6.35
CA GLU A 173 43.66 0.88 -7.60
C GLU A 173 43.79 -0.63 -7.42
N SER A 174 43.07 -1.40 -8.24
CA SER A 174 43.21 -2.86 -8.26
C SER A 174 44.44 -3.24 -9.09
N SER A 175 45.18 -4.25 -8.66
CA SER A 175 46.34 -4.73 -9.40
C SER A 175 45.87 -5.56 -10.61
N GLY A 176 46.01 -5.02 -11.83
CA GLY A 176 45.65 -5.69 -13.09
C GLY A 176 44.77 -4.84 -14.02
N ASP A 177 44.22 -5.44 -15.09
CA ASP A 177 43.32 -4.78 -16.06
C ASP A 177 41.91 -4.45 -15.50
N GLN A 178 41.68 -4.67 -14.19
CA GLN A 178 40.36 -4.50 -13.54
C GLN A 178 40.06 -3.06 -13.09
N GLY A 179 41.03 -2.14 -13.21
CA GLY A 179 40.82 -0.72 -12.89
C GLY A 179 40.64 -0.42 -11.40
N ASN A 180 39.84 0.59 -11.08
CA ASN A 180 39.61 1.04 -9.71
C ASN A 180 38.55 0.19 -9.02
N ALA A 181 38.68 0.06 -7.70
CA ALA A 181 37.86 -0.82 -6.90
C ALA A 181 37.32 -0.05 -5.69
N VAL A 182 36.00 -0.01 -5.50
CA VAL A 182 35.34 0.77 -4.45
C VAL A 182 35.75 0.30 -3.04
N VAL A 183 36.15 1.23 -2.17
CA VAL A 183 36.51 0.94 -0.78
C VAL A 183 35.44 1.45 0.17
N ALA A 184 34.95 2.69 -0.06
CA ALA A 184 33.94 3.29 0.79
C ALA A 184 32.86 4.04 0.01
N ILE A 185 31.64 4.02 0.54
CA ILE A 185 30.43 4.59 -0.06
C ILE A 185 29.67 5.41 1.00
N ALA A 186 29.20 6.60 0.65
CA ALA A 186 28.15 7.31 1.39
C ALA A 186 26.79 6.99 0.78
N ALA A 187 25.87 6.39 1.54
CA ALA A 187 24.63 5.83 1.00
C ALA A 187 23.37 6.50 1.55
N LEU A 188 22.30 6.41 0.76
CA LEU A 188 20.93 6.57 1.24
C LEU A 188 20.62 5.54 2.36
N PRO A 189 19.48 5.67 3.07
CA PRO A 189 18.99 4.62 3.95
C PRO A 189 18.98 3.26 3.25
N LEU A 190 19.62 2.28 3.89
CA LEU A 190 19.80 0.95 3.30
C LEU A 190 18.48 0.17 3.41
N GLN A 191 18.19 -0.59 2.36
CA GLN A 191 17.20 -1.65 2.44
C GLN A 191 17.81 -2.80 3.23
N TRP A 192 17.05 -3.32 4.18
CA TRP A 192 17.47 -4.37 5.09
C TRP A 192 16.66 -5.65 4.86
N PHE A 193 17.37 -6.76 4.73
CA PHE A 193 16.84 -8.09 4.48
C PHE A 193 17.46 -9.03 5.53
N PRO A 194 16.80 -9.19 6.70
CA PRO A 194 17.32 -10.04 7.76
C PRO A 194 17.49 -11.48 7.27
N GLU A 195 18.57 -12.13 7.70
CA GLU A 195 18.82 -13.54 7.35
C GLU A 195 17.78 -14.47 8.00
N ASN A 196 17.34 -14.12 9.21
CA ASN A 196 16.35 -14.88 9.98
C ASN A 196 15.21 -13.97 10.48
N PRO A 197 14.28 -13.55 9.60
CA PRO A 197 13.13 -12.74 10.00
C PRO A 197 12.26 -13.52 11.00
N GLN A 198 12.00 -12.94 12.18
CA GLN A 198 11.24 -13.61 13.25
C GLN A 198 9.73 -13.69 12.97
N ARG A 199 9.25 -12.87 12.04
CA ARG A 199 7.82 -12.67 11.77
C ARG A 199 7.48 -13.23 10.39
N VAL A 200 6.34 -13.90 10.29
CA VAL A 200 5.92 -14.58 9.04
C VAL A 200 5.74 -13.56 7.93
N GLY A 201 5.08 -12.43 8.22
CA GLY A 201 4.91 -11.37 7.22
C GLY A 201 6.24 -10.78 6.77
N TRP A 202 7.20 -10.59 7.68
CA TRP A 202 8.52 -10.07 7.34
C TRP A 202 9.29 -11.03 6.44
N LYS A 203 9.22 -12.33 6.73
CA LYS A 203 9.80 -13.36 5.88
C LYS A 203 9.25 -13.30 4.45
N LEU A 204 7.93 -13.29 4.31
CA LEU A 204 7.27 -13.17 3.00
C LEU A 204 7.68 -11.90 2.24
N LEU A 205 7.71 -10.75 2.93
CA LEU A 205 8.13 -9.48 2.35
C LEU A 205 9.57 -9.55 1.84
N THR A 206 10.51 -10.10 2.63
CA THR A 206 11.92 -10.24 2.22
C THR A 206 12.12 -11.20 1.06
N GLU A 207 11.40 -12.33 1.04
CA GLU A 207 11.45 -13.31 -0.07
C GLU A 207 10.96 -12.68 -1.39
N LEU A 208 10.07 -11.69 -1.30
CA LEU A 208 9.56 -10.93 -2.45
C LEU A 208 10.39 -9.69 -2.79
N GLY A 209 11.51 -9.48 -2.10
CA GLY A 209 12.44 -8.38 -2.34
C GLY A 209 12.03 -7.04 -1.72
N VAL A 210 11.11 -7.03 -0.74
CA VAL A 210 10.75 -5.82 0.01
C VAL A 210 11.75 -5.62 1.15
N GLY A 211 12.43 -4.47 1.14
CA GLY A 211 13.36 -4.09 2.19
C GLY A 211 12.63 -3.67 3.47
N LEU A 212 12.93 -4.30 4.60
CA LEU A 212 12.25 -4.05 5.87
C LEU A 212 12.72 -2.78 6.59
N GLY A 213 13.74 -2.11 6.06
CA GLY A 213 14.40 -0.98 6.72
C GLY A 213 13.49 0.22 7.00
N GLN A 214 12.38 0.34 6.27
CA GLN A 214 11.42 1.43 6.43
C GLN A 214 10.26 1.09 7.40
N LEU A 215 10.08 -0.18 7.78
CA LEU A 215 8.98 -0.60 8.64
C LEU A 215 8.97 0.09 10.03
N PRO A 216 10.11 0.26 10.73
CA PRO A 216 10.13 1.00 11.99
C PRO A 216 9.63 2.45 11.84
N GLY A 217 10.01 3.11 10.73
CA GLY A 217 9.53 4.45 10.40
C GLY A 217 8.02 4.49 10.20
N VAL A 218 7.49 3.56 9.40
CA VAL A 218 6.03 3.39 9.19
C VAL A 218 5.29 3.15 10.51
N ALA A 219 5.81 2.28 11.38
CA ALA A 219 5.21 2.01 12.68
C ALA A 219 5.24 3.21 13.64
N SER A 220 6.29 4.04 13.59
CA SER A 220 6.40 5.25 14.41
C SER A 220 5.40 6.35 14.03
N ARG A 221 4.87 6.31 12.80
CA ARG A 221 3.88 7.26 12.26
C ARG A 221 2.44 6.75 12.36
N ASN A 222 2.16 5.79 13.24
CA ASN A 222 0.80 5.35 13.53
C ASN A 222 -0.10 6.55 13.89
N ARG A 223 -1.31 6.60 13.31
CA ARG A 223 -2.29 7.68 13.48
C ARG A 223 -1.83 9.04 12.95
N GLN A 224 -0.89 9.06 12.01
CA GLN A 224 -0.57 10.24 11.20
C GLN A 224 -1.11 10.06 9.77
N PRO A 225 -1.32 11.14 9.00
CA PRO A 225 -1.62 11.05 7.57
C PRO A 225 -0.52 10.31 6.80
N LEU A 226 -0.85 9.77 5.62
CA LEU A 226 0.18 9.25 4.69
C LEU A 226 1.09 10.38 4.23
N SER A 227 2.39 10.13 4.23
CA SER A 227 3.40 11.10 3.78
C SER A 227 4.26 10.51 2.66
N SER A 228 5.11 11.35 2.06
CA SER A 228 6.11 10.93 1.07
C SER A 228 7.04 9.82 1.57
N ASP A 229 7.25 9.73 2.89
CA ASP A 229 8.14 8.75 3.52
C ASP A 229 7.54 7.33 3.53
N ASP A 230 6.22 7.22 3.31
CA ASP A 230 5.52 5.93 3.24
C ASP A 230 5.47 5.38 1.81
N THR A 231 5.59 6.26 0.81
CA THR A 231 5.33 5.97 -0.60
C THR A 231 6.10 4.78 -1.12
N GLU A 232 7.42 4.74 -0.89
CA GLU A 232 8.26 3.68 -1.45
C GLU A 232 7.89 2.30 -0.91
N LEU A 233 7.84 2.14 0.42
CA LEU A 233 7.45 0.88 1.04
C LEU A 233 6.00 0.49 0.69
N PHE A 234 5.09 1.45 0.62
CA PHE A 234 3.70 1.22 0.22
C PHE A 234 3.61 0.54 -1.15
N TYR A 235 4.27 1.10 -2.18
CA TYR A 235 4.24 0.51 -3.52
C TYR A 235 5.01 -0.82 -3.61
N GLN A 236 6.11 -0.97 -2.86
CA GLN A 236 6.81 -2.26 -2.78
C GLN A 236 5.93 -3.35 -2.17
N MET A 237 5.25 -3.07 -1.05
CA MET A 237 4.33 -4.01 -0.40
C MET A 237 3.12 -4.31 -1.27
N LEU A 238 2.59 -3.32 -2.01
CA LEU A 238 1.48 -3.50 -2.94
C LEU A 238 1.87 -4.43 -4.11
N SER A 239 3.07 -4.26 -4.65
CA SER A 239 3.62 -5.15 -5.69
C SER A 239 3.88 -6.56 -5.14
N ALA A 240 4.38 -6.67 -3.91
CA ALA A 240 4.58 -7.96 -3.24
C ALA A 240 3.25 -8.69 -2.99
N ALA A 241 2.22 -7.99 -2.51
CA ALA A 241 0.89 -8.55 -2.30
C ALA A 241 0.28 -9.10 -3.61
N GLU A 242 0.43 -8.39 -4.73
CA GLU A 242 0.00 -8.90 -6.04
C GLU A 242 0.76 -10.18 -6.44
N ARG A 243 2.07 -10.30 -6.17
CA ARG A 243 2.79 -11.55 -6.47
C ARG A 243 2.28 -12.73 -5.63
N ILE A 244 1.87 -12.47 -4.39
CA ILE A 244 1.22 -13.48 -3.54
C ILE A 244 -0.15 -13.87 -4.11
N SER A 245 -0.92 -12.91 -4.61
CA SER A 245 -2.24 -13.17 -5.24
C SER A 245 -2.14 -14.11 -6.44
N GLN A 246 -1.04 -14.04 -7.18
CA GLN A 246 -0.76 -14.89 -8.34
C GLN A 246 -0.27 -16.30 -7.95
N THR A 247 0.17 -16.50 -6.71
CA THR A 247 0.56 -17.82 -6.20
C THR A 247 -0.70 -18.67 -5.96
N PRO A 248 -0.74 -19.96 -6.34
CA PRO A 248 -1.89 -20.82 -6.05
C PRO A 248 -2.20 -20.87 -4.55
N SER A 249 -3.47 -20.80 -4.17
CA SER A 249 -3.88 -20.74 -2.75
C SER A 249 -3.38 -21.91 -1.90
N ALA A 250 -3.12 -23.07 -2.50
CA ALA A 250 -2.57 -24.25 -1.82
C ALA A 250 -1.10 -24.09 -1.38
N ASP A 251 -0.35 -23.24 -2.08
CA ASP A 251 1.08 -23.00 -1.84
C ASP A 251 1.34 -21.74 -1.02
N ARG A 252 0.28 -20.96 -0.71
CA ARG A 252 0.39 -19.73 0.08
C ARG A 252 0.58 -20.05 1.56
N VAL A 253 1.42 -19.26 2.20
CA VAL A 253 1.56 -19.27 3.66
C VAL A 253 0.26 -18.79 4.29
N ALA A 254 -0.25 -19.58 5.24
CA ALA A 254 -1.49 -19.25 5.93
C ALA A 254 -1.32 -17.97 6.78
N PRO A 255 -2.20 -16.96 6.61
CA PRO A 255 -2.17 -15.75 7.41
C PRO A 255 -2.64 -15.99 8.85
N ALA A 256 -2.17 -15.15 9.78
CA ALA A 256 -2.68 -15.13 11.14
C ALA A 256 -4.04 -14.44 11.19
N ALA A 257 -5.06 -15.08 11.76
CA ALA A 257 -6.35 -14.42 11.98
C ALA A 257 -6.21 -13.34 13.05
N VAL A 258 -6.59 -12.11 12.72
CA VAL A 258 -6.46 -10.94 13.60
C VAL A 258 -7.77 -10.18 13.62
N GLU A 259 -8.24 -9.81 14.81
CA GLU A 259 -9.42 -8.98 14.99
C GLU A 259 -9.05 -7.49 14.84
N PRO A 260 -9.95 -6.64 14.30
CA PRO A 260 -9.71 -5.21 14.15
C PRO A 260 -9.24 -4.52 15.43
N ILE A 261 -9.76 -4.92 16.58
CA ILE A 261 -9.42 -4.32 17.88
C ILE A 261 -7.95 -4.53 18.27
N GLU A 262 -7.31 -5.62 17.83
CA GLU A 262 -5.90 -5.89 18.13
C GLU A 262 -4.99 -4.90 17.41
N LEU A 263 -5.33 -4.57 16.15
CA LEU A 263 -4.61 -3.57 15.36
C LEU A 263 -4.72 -2.16 15.96
N LEU A 264 -5.85 -1.85 16.62
CA LEU A 264 -6.04 -0.55 17.28
C LEU A 264 -5.25 -0.44 18.59
N LYS A 265 -5.11 -1.56 19.31
CA LYS A 265 -4.40 -1.64 20.60
C LYS A 265 -2.89 -1.71 20.43
N ASN A 266 -2.39 -2.56 19.53
CA ASN A 266 -0.96 -2.87 19.40
C ASN A 266 -0.45 -2.76 17.95
N PRO A 267 -0.69 -1.64 17.23
CA PRO A 267 -0.43 -1.56 15.79
C PRO A 267 1.03 -1.85 15.42
N THR A 268 2.00 -1.36 16.22
CA THR A 268 3.43 -1.57 15.97
C THR A 268 3.83 -3.05 15.93
N GLN A 269 3.15 -3.92 16.70
CA GLN A 269 3.41 -5.36 16.70
C GLN A 269 2.96 -6.04 15.41
N PHE A 270 2.03 -5.43 14.68
CA PHE A 270 1.48 -5.98 13.43
C PHE A 270 2.08 -5.34 12.18
N THR A 271 2.86 -4.25 12.26
CA THR A 271 3.45 -3.61 11.07
C THR A 271 4.26 -4.60 10.23
N GLY A 272 3.87 -4.77 8.97
CA GLY A 272 4.41 -5.76 8.04
C GLY A 272 3.97 -7.21 8.27
N GLU A 273 3.02 -7.48 9.17
CA GLU A 273 2.54 -8.86 9.43
C GLU A 273 1.58 -9.34 8.35
N TRP A 274 1.63 -10.64 8.08
CA TRP A 274 0.70 -11.33 7.19
C TRP A 274 -0.54 -11.81 7.96
N ILE A 275 -1.67 -11.14 7.74
CA ILE A 275 -2.88 -11.32 8.54
C ILE A 275 -4.11 -11.63 7.69
N ARG A 276 -5.11 -12.24 8.33
CA ARG A 276 -6.45 -12.46 7.80
C ARG A 276 -7.47 -11.76 8.66
N MET A 277 -8.39 -11.06 8.01
CA MET A 277 -9.44 -10.32 8.69
C MET A 277 -10.78 -10.44 7.97
N ASP A 278 -11.84 -10.73 8.73
CA ASP A 278 -13.21 -10.71 8.22
C ASP A 278 -13.76 -9.28 8.31
N VAL A 279 -14.23 -8.76 7.17
CA VAL A 279 -14.74 -7.39 7.03
C VAL A 279 -15.94 -7.34 6.10
N GLU A 280 -16.70 -6.25 6.17
CA GLU A 280 -17.77 -5.95 5.22
C GLU A 280 -17.34 -4.78 4.34
N VAL A 281 -17.11 -5.04 3.04
CA VAL A 281 -16.83 -4.00 2.05
C VAL A 281 -18.02 -3.06 2.00
N VAL A 282 -17.75 -1.75 1.92
CA VAL A 282 -18.78 -0.70 1.79
C VAL A 282 -18.60 0.15 0.53
N GLN A 283 -17.36 0.39 0.12
CA GLN A 283 -17.05 1.24 -1.02
C GLN A 283 -15.75 0.80 -1.70
N ILE A 284 -15.72 0.92 -3.02
CA ILE A 284 -14.52 0.70 -3.84
C ILE A 284 -14.20 2.03 -4.54
N THR A 285 -12.95 2.44 -4.47
CA THR A 285 -12.41 3.61 -5.16
C THR A 285 -11.21 3.23 -6.00
N ARG A 286 -11.23 3.59 -7.28
CA ARG A 286 -10.08 3.48 -8.19
C ARG A 286 -9.20 4.72 -8.03
N ILE A 287 -7.95 4.51 -7.61
CA ILE A 287 -6.97 5.58 -7.40
C ILE A 287 -5.98 5.58 -8.55
N SER A 288 -5.96 6.67 -9.33
CA SER A 288 -5.02 6.82 -10.44
C SER A 288 -3.60 7.10 -9.96
N VAL A 289 -2.64 6.43 -10.60
CA VAL A 289 -1.20 6.62 -10.43
C VAL A 289 -0.68 7.32 -11.68
N THR A 290 -0.28 8.59 -11.54
CA THR A 290 0.13 9.43 -12.68
C THR A 290 1.64 9.56 -12.82
N GLU A 291 2.39 9.26 -11.76
CA GLU A 291 3.85 9.37 -11.76
C GLU A 291 4.49 8.20 -12.54
N PRO A 292 5.27 8.44 -13.62
CA PRO A 292 5.77 7.37 -14.49
C PRO A 292 6.64 6.32 -13.76
N SER A 293 7.44 6.74 -12.79
CA SER A 293 8.24 5.84 -11.94
C SER A 293 7.35 4.85 -11.19
N ARG A 294 6.23 5.32 -10.65
CA ARG A 294 5.25 4.52 -9.90
C ARG A 294 4.42 3.63 -10.82
N VAL A 295 4.05 4.12 -12.00
CA VAL A 295 3.40 3.29 -13.03
C VAL A 295 4.31 2.13 -13.42
N ASN A 296 5.61 2.38 -13.62
CA ASN A 296 6.59 1.35 -13.95
C ASN A 296 6.80 0.35 -12.80
N GLN A 297 6.89 0.83 -11.55
CA GLN A 297 7.06 -0.01 -10.36
C GLN A 297 5.83 -0.89 -10.09
N LEU A 298 4.64 -0.32 -10.23
CA LEU A 298 3.38 -1.02 -10.02
C LEU A 298 3.02 -1.91 -11.21
N GLY A 299 3.43 -1.54 -12.42
CA GLY A 299 2.99 -2.13 -13.68
C GLY A 299 1.53 -1.81 -14.01
N ALA A 300 0.96 -0.77 -13.40
CA ALA A 300 -0.41 -0.31 -13.59
C ALA A 300 -0.51 1.20 -13.36
N ASP A 301 -1.47 1.85 -14.01
CA ASP A 301 -1.78 3.28 -13.87
C ASP A 301 -2.79 3.58 -12.76
N HIS A 302 -3.15 2.57 -11.96
CA HIS A 302 -4.04 2.71 -10.83
C HIS A 302 -3.88 1.57 -9.84
N TYR A 303 -4.45 1.77 -8.66
CA TYR A 303 -4.76 0.72 -7.69
C TYR A 303 -6.17 0.96 -7.15
N TYR A 304 -6.65 0.08 -6.27
CA TYR A 304 -7.97 0.18 -5.66
C TYR A 304 -7.84 0.38 -4.16
N GLN A 305 -8.50 1.40 -3.64
CA GLN A 305 -8.81 1.51 -2.22
C GLN A 305 -10.21 0.93 -2.01
N ILE A 306 -10.35 0.04 -1.05
CA ILE A 306 -11.62 -0.57 -0.67
C ILE A 306 -11.85 -0.22 0.79
N ASP A 307 -12.87 0.60 1.04
CA ASP A 307 -13.29 0.90 2.39
C ASP A 307 -14.20 -0.21 2.87
N ALA A 308 -13.91 -0.70 4.08
CA ALA A 308 -14.61 -1.80 4.71
C ALA A 308 -14.90 -1.50 6.19
N MET A 309 -15.80 -2.27 6.78
CA MET A 309 -16.14 -2.21 8.20
C MET A 309 -15.74 -3.53 8.85
N GLY A 310 -14.84 -3.46 9.84
CA GLY A 310 -14.47 -4.60 10.69
C GLY A 310 -15.33 -4.63 11.94
N ASP A 311 -15.59 -5.84 12.44
CA ASP A 311 -16.32 -6.05 13.70
C ASP A 311 -15.41 -5.76 14.92
N LEU A 312 -15.92 -5.00 15.87
CA LEU A 312 -15.27 -4.69 17.15
C LEU A 312 -15.79 -5.57 18.31
N GLY A 313 -16.76 -6.45 18.06
CA GLY A 313 -17.52 -7.13 19.10
C GLY A 313 -18.22 -6.12 20.02
N ASP A 314 -18.16 -6.35 21.33
CA ASP A 314 -18.80 -5.50 22.34
C ASP A 314 -17.94 -4.29 22.77
N VAL A 315 -16.91 -3.94 21.99
CA VAL A 315 -15.97 -2.86 22.33
C VAL A 315 -16.45 -1.52 21.75
N LYS A 316 -16.29 -0.46 22.56
CA LYS A 316 -16.48 0.93 22.13
C LYS A 316 -15.13 1.61 21.97
N VAL A 317 -14.90 2.21 20.80
CA VAL A 317 -13.70 3.01 20.54
C VAL A 317 -14.12 4.47 20.57
N LYS A 318 -13.59 5.21 21.55
CA LYS A 318 -13.74 6.66 21.63
C LYS A 318 -12.47 7.29 21.07
N ILE A 319 -12.62 8.19 20.11
CA ILE A 319 -11.52 9.00 19.59
C ILE A 319 -11.54 10.32 20.35
N ASP A 320 -10.42 10.67 20.97
CA ASP A 320 -10.27 11.95 21.64
C ASP A 320 -10.09 13.04 20.57
N SER A 321 -11.11 13.89 20.40
CA SER A 321 -10.99 15.08 19.54
C SER A 321 -10.11 16.10 20.24
N SER A 322 -9.07 16.57 19.56
CA SER A 322 -8.21 17.66 20.04
C SER A 322 -8.96 18.99 19.96
N GLY A 323 -9.66 19.36 21.03
CA GLY A 323 -10.35 20.65 21.19
C GLY A 323 -11.42 20.56 22.27
N ASP A 324 -11.92 21.70 22.76
CA ASP A 324 -13.07 21.87 23.67
C ASP A 324 -14.39 21.35 23.06
N ALA A 325 -14.37 20.14 22.49
CA ALA A 325 -15.53 19.46 21.98
C ALA A 325 -16.42 19.14 23.18
N ALA A 326 -17.63 19.71 23.12
CA ALA A 326 -18.71 19.44 24.05
C ALA A 326 -18.80 17.94 24.35
N ASP A 327 -18.99 17.63 25.63
CA ASP A 327 -19.02 16.32 26.26
C ASP A 327 -19.42 15.17 25.30
N GLY A 328 -18.44 14.38 24.86
CA GLY A 328 -18.65 13.16 24.05
C GLY A 328 -18.07 13.21 22.63
N GLY A 329 -16.74 13.08 22.49
CA GLY A 329 -16.07 12.84 21.20
C GLY A 329 -16.59 11.59 20.45
N PRO A 330 -16.22 11.40 19.18
CA PRO A 330 -16.78 10.36 18.33
C PRO A 330 -16.60 8.96 18.92
N VAL A 331 -17.69 8.20 18.98
CA VAL A 331 -17.72 6.83 19.51
C VAL A 331 -18.15 5.86 18.44
N PHE A 332 -17.25 4.93 18.10
CA PHE A 332 -17.53 3.78 17.26
C PHE A 332 -17.94 2.61 18.16
N GLN A 333 -19.08 2.00 17.84
CA GLN A 333 -19.60 0.82 18.57
C GLN A 333 -19.78 -0.31 17.56
N ASN A 334 -19.28 -1.49 17.92
CA ASN A 334 -19.42 -2.75 17.17
C ASN A 334 -18.75 -2.79 15.79
N ARG A 335 -18.51 -1.66 15.13
CA ARG A 335 -17.87 -1.59 13.83
C ARG A 335 -16.84 -0.48 13.75
N PHE A 336 -15.76 -0.74 13.04
CA PHE A 336 -14.68 0.22 12.81
C PHE A 336 -14.29 0.25 11.34
N PRO A 337 -14.02 1.43 10.75
CA PRO A 337 -13.54 1.51 9.38
C PRO A 337 -12.17 0.87 9.24
N ILE A 338 -11.96 0.22 8.10
CA ILE A 338 -10.70 -0.35 7.67
C ILE A 338 -10.52 0.03 6.21
N SER A 339 -9.32 0.49 5.87
CA SER A 339 -8.95 0.77 4.48
C SER A 339 -8.13 -0.40 3.97
N LEU A 340 -8.59 -1.02 2.88
CA LEU A 340 -7.86 -2.05 2.16
C LEU A 340 -7.32 -1.48 0.87
N VAL A 341 -6.12 -1.88 0.47
CA VAL A 341 -5.49 -1.45 -0.77
C VAL A 341 -5.11 -2.69 -1.57
N PHE A 342 -5.57 -2.75 -2.82
CA PHE A 342 -5.28 -3.82 -3.75
C PHE A 342 -4.75 -3.26 -5.06
N LYS A 343 -3.79 -3.94 -5.68
CA LYS A 343 -3.33 -3.55 -7.01
C LYS A 343 -4.41 -3.83 -8.06
N THR A 344 -5.03 -5.01 -7.98
CA THR A 344 -6.11 -5.44 -8.87
C THR A 344 -7.35 -5.80 -8.06
N LEU A 345 -8.55 -5.59 -8.64
CA LEU A 345 -9.77 -6.02 -7.97
C LEU A 345 -9.92 -7.56 -8.02
N PRO A 346 -10.31 -8.20 -6.91
CA PRO A 346 -10.70 -9.61 -6.92
C PRO A 346 -11.78 -9.88 -7.96
N GLY A 347 -11.65 -10.98 -8.71
CA GLY A 347 -12.51 -11.27 -9.86
C GLY A 347 -14.01 -11.31 -9.55
N PHE A 348 -14.40 -11.72 -8.34
CA PHE A 348 -15.81 -11.72 -7.93
C PHE A 348 -16.36 -10.30 -7.72
N LEU A 349 -15.55 -9.36 -7.23
CA LEU A 349 -15.93 -7.95 -7.12
C LEU A 349 -16.01 -7.32 -8.51
N GLN A 350 -15.03 -7.59 -9.38
CA GLN A 350 -15.05 -7.12 -10.76
C GLN A 350 -16.34 -7.57 -11.48
N ALA A 351 -16.66 -8.86 -11.41
CA ALA A 351 -17.90 -9.39 -12.00
C ALA A 351 -19.16 -8.72 -11.43
N LYS A 352 -19.16 -8.36 -10.13
CA LYS A 352 -20.27 -7.67 -9.49
C LYS A 352 -20.38 -6.21 -9.96
N LEU A 353 -19.25 -5.52 -10.17
CA LEU A 353 -19.22 -4.18 -10.77
C LEU A 353 -19.69 -4.20 -12.22
N ASP A 354 -19.26 -5.18 -13.00
CA ASP A 354 -19.67 -5.37 -14.40
C ASP A 354 -21.19 -5.60 -14.49
N ALA A 355 -21.75 -6.44 -13.63
CA ALA A 355 -23.19 -6.71 -13.56
C ALA A 355 -24.02 -5.46 -13.19
N LEU A 356 -23.43 -4.52 -12.45
CA LEU A 356 -24.04 -3.23 -12.11
C LEU A 356 -23.82 -2.17 -13.20
N GLY A 357 -23.06 -2.46 -14.26
CA GLY A 357 -22.66 -1.50 -15.28
C GLY A 357 -21.73 -0.42 -14.75
N LYS A 358 -20.94 -0.71 -13.71
CA LYS A 358 -20.07 0.23 -12.99
C LYS A 358 -18.58 -0.11 -13.06
N ALA A 359 -18.16 -0.94 -14.02
CA ALA A 359 -16.77 -1.39 -14.18
C ALA A 359 -15.75 -0.24 -14.24
N ASP A 360 -16.08 0.84 -14.94
CA ASP A 360 -15.19 2.00 -15.14
C ASP A 360 -15.43 3.14 -14.13
N SER A 361 -16.30 2.92 -13.13
CA SER A 361 -16.62 3.96 -12.14
C SER A 361 -15.45 4.20 -11.20
N ILE A 362 -15.17 5.47 -10.92
CA ILE A 362 -14.11 5.87 -9.97
C ILE A 362 -14.49 5.46 -8.54
N VAL A 363 -15.77 5.60 -8.17
CA VAL A 363 -16.28 5.25 -6.84
C VAL A 363 -17.55 4.42 -6.99
N VAL A 364 -17.63 3.31 -6.26
CA VAL A 364 -18.81 2.43 -6.23
C VAL A 364 -19.10 1.98 -4.80
N ASP A 365 -20.30 2.28 -4.33
CA ASP A 365 -20.81 1.72 -3.07
C ASP A 365 -21.31 0.29 -3.29
N ILE A 366 -20.85 -0.63 -2.45
CA ILE A 366 -21.19 -2.04 -2.51
C ILE A 366 -21.05 -2.68 -1.15
N THR A 367 -22.01 -3.53 -0.78
CA THR A 367 -21.98 -4.26 0.49
C THR A 367 -21.67 -5.72 0.23
N VAL A 368 -20.50 -6.19 0.69
CA VAL A 368 -20.07 -7.58 0.54
C VAL A 368 -19.30 -8.04 1.78
N PRO A 369 -19.76 -9.08 2.49
CA PRO A 369 -18.96 -9.72 3.53
C PRO A 369 -17.81 -10.51 2.88
N VAL A 370 -16.59 -10.30 3.36
CA VAL A 370 -15.37 -10.90 2.79
C VAL A 370 -14.39 -11.28 3.90
N SER A 371 -13.48 -12.20 3.57
CA SER A 371 -12.28 -12.47 4.37
C SER A 371 -11.07 -12.02 3.55
N VAL A 372 -10.19 -11.22 4.14
CA VAL A 372 -9.09 -10.55 3.43
C VAL A 372 -7.76 -11.05 3.96
N ASP A 373 -6.87 -11.46 3.05
CA ASP A 373 -5.48 -11.78 3.33
C ASP A 373 -4.61 -10.59 2.94
N ALA A 374 -3.92 -9.99 3.92
CA ALA A 374 -3.22 -8.73 3.72
C ALA A 374 -2.01 -8.57 4.62
N PHE A 375 -1.11 -7.67 4.22
CA PHE A 375 -0.13 -7.10 5.12
C PHE A 375 -0.71 -5.91 5.87
N PHE A 376 -0.56 -5.88 7.20
CA PHE A 376 -0.86 -4.66 7.96
C PHE A 376 0.23 -3.61 7.74
N PHE A 377 -0.13 -2.44 7.23
CA PHE A 377 0.81 -1.35 6.99
C PHE A 377 0.99 -0.52 8.26
N ARG A 378 -0.04 0.24 8.64
CA ARG A 378 -0.11 1.01 9.89
C ARG A 378 -1.54 1.51 10.14
N LEU A 379 -1.76 2.15 11.28
CA LEU A 379 -2.90 3.05 11.44
C LEU A 379 -2.60 4.35 10.70
N TRP A 380 -3.49 4.75 9.81
CA TRP A 380 -3.38 6.01 9.07
C TRP A 380 -4.54 6.92 9.40
N SER A 381 -4.27 8.23 9.38
CA SER A 381 -5.25 9.26 9.65
C SER A 381 -5.72 9.91 8.35
N TYR A 382 -7.00 10.18 8.25
CA TYR A 382 -7.62 10.78 7.08
C TYR A 382 -8.83 11.63 7.49
N PRO A 383 -9.11 12.72 6.78
CA PRO A 383 -10.24 13.58 7.07
C PRO A 383 -11.54 12.88 6.69
N THR A 384 -12.59 13.01 7.51
CA THR A 384 -13.93 12.55 7.16
C THR A 384 -15.00 13.55 7.57
N ALA A 385 -16.08 13.58 6.79
CA ALA A 385 -17.27 14.39 7.09
C ALA A 385 -17.94 14.00 8.42
N TYR A 386 -17.65 12.81 8.95
CA TYR A 386 -18.10 12.41 10.29
C TYR A 386 -17.34 13.18 11.37
N MET A 387 -16.01 13.23 11.30
CA MET A 387 -15.18 13.96 12.27
C MET A 387 -15.41 15.47 12.23
N GLU A 388 -15.65 16.04 11.05
CA GLU A 388 -16.02 17.46 10.90
C GLU A 388 -17.22 17.87 11.77
N ARG A 389 -18.17 16.95 12.01
CA ARG A 389 -19.36 17.21 12.85
C ARG A 389 -19.03 17.30 14.35
N PHE A 390 -17.89 16.75 14.78
CA PHE A 390 -17.46 16.70 16.18
C PHE A 390 -16.34 17.71 16.47
N GLY A 391 -16.29 18.82 15.74
CA GLY A 391 -15.30 19.89 15.93
C GLY A 391 -14.02 19.71 15.12
N GLY A 392 -14.01 18.79 14.15
CA GLY A 392 -12.87 18.51 13.29
C GLY A 392 -11.94 17.43 13.86
N GLY A 393 -10.76 17.31 13.24
CA GLY A 393 -9.79 16.26 13.51
C GLY A 393 -9.85 15.11 12.50
N ASP A 394 -8.82 14.28 12.53
CA ASP A 394 -8.71 13.16 11.61
C ASP A 394 -9.32 11.88 12.20
N GLN A 395 -9.98 11.12 11.36
CA GLN A 395 -10.33 9.74 11.67
C GLN A 395 -9.09 8.88 11.43
N PHE A 396 -8.87 7.84 12.22
CA PHE A 396 -7.83 6.87 11.92
C PHE A 396 -8.38 5.46 11.81
N GLY A 397 -7.75 4.66 10.95
CA GLY A 397 -8.15 3.29 10.65
C GLY A 397 -6.95 2.39 10.35
N PRO A 398 -7.08 1.06 10.50
CA PRO A 398 -6.12 0.13 9.94
C PRO A 398 -6.02 0.29 8.42
N LEU A 399 -4.80 0.42 7.90
CA LEU A 399 -4.50 0.32 6.47
C LEU A 399 -3.90 -1.06 6.18
N LEU A 400 -4.58 -1.85 5.35
CA LEU A 400 -4.18 -3.18 4.96
C LEU A 400 -3.82 -3.21 3.47
N ILE A 401 -2.70 -3.82 3.11
CA ILE A 401 -2.29 -4.05 1.73
C ILE A 401 -2.65 -5.48 1.36
N GLY A 402 -3.76 -5.65 0.64
CA GLY A 402 -4.39 -6.93 0.35
C GLY A 402 -3.74 -7.68 -0.80
N ALA A 403 -3.57 -8.99 -0.62
CA ALA A 403 -3.20 -9.91 -1.69
C ALA A 403 -4.40 -10.71 -2.18
N ASP A 404 -5.29 -11.15 -1.27
CA ASP A 404 -6.45 -11.94 -1.65
C ASP A 404 -7.70 -11.54 -0.86
N MET A 405 -8.85 -11.81 -1.46
CA MET A 405 -10.15 -11.56 -0.86
C MET A 405 -11.08 -12.71 -1.19
N ILE A 406 -11.64 -13.32 -0.15
CA ILE A 406 -12.54 -14.46 -0.26
C ILE A 406 -13.97 -13.95 -0.05
N ASN A 407 -14.84 -14.16 -1.03
CA ASN A 407 -16.26 -13.84 -0.89
C ASN A 407 -16.90 -14.73 0.21
N ARG A 408 -17.58 -14.10 1.17
CA ARG A 408 -18.30 -14.77 2.26
C ARG A 408 -19.81 -14.68 2.10
N GLU A 409 -20.30 -14.13 0.98
CA GLU A 409 -21.72 -14.19 0.65
C GLU A 409 -22.19 -15.65 0.62
N PRO A 410 -23.40 -15.94 1.15
CA PRO A 410 -23.96 -17.27 1.06
C PRO A 410 -24.08 -17.70 -0.40
N THR A 411 -23.41 -18.79 -0.78
CA THR A 411 -23.44 -19.34 -2.15
C THR A 411 -24.82 -19.89 -2.55
N SER A 412 -25.78 -19.97 -1.62
CA SER A 412 -27.17 -20.31 -1.90
C SER A 412 -28.11 -19.12 -1.69
N ALA A 413 -28.75 -18.67 -2.77
CA ALA A 413 -29.91 -17.77 -2.73
C ALA A 413 -31.18 -18.41 -2.11
N ASP A 414 -31.07 -19.65 -1.61
CA ASP A 414 -32.12 -20.35 -0.90
C ASP A 414 -31.59 -20.68 0.50
N PRO A 415 -31.85 -19.84 1.52
CA PRO A 415 -31.58 -20.23 2.88
C PRO A 415 -32.46 -21.45 3.10
N ALA A 416 -31.86 -22.62 3.28
CA ALA A 416 -32.56 -23.90 3.39
C ALA A 416 -33.65 -23.94 4.47
N GLY A 417 -33.81 -22.90 5.29
CA GLY A 417 -34.92 -22.69 6.20
C GLY A 417 -36.08 -21.82 5.68
N VAL A 418 -35.88 -20.77 4.86
CA VAL A 418 -36.93 -19.74 4.66
C VAL A 418 -38.08 -20.22 3.78
N LYS A 419 -37.81 -20.97 2.70
CA LYS A 419 -38.89 -21.61 1.93
C LYS A 419 -39.62 -22.69 2.71
N ILE A 420 -38.94 -23.35 3.66
CA ILE A 420 -39.55 -24.37 4.53
C ILE A 420 -40.45 -23.70 5.57
N PHE A 421 -39.97 -22.65 6.26
CA PHE A 421 -40.78 -21.87 7.21
C PHE A 421 -41.95 -21.18 6.52
N GLY A 422 -41.76 -20.65 5.30
CA GLY A 422 -42.85 -20.06 4.51
C GLY A 422 -43.94 -21.10 4.15
N LYS A 423 -43.55 -22.33 3.79
CA LYS A 423 -44.51 -23.41 3.51
C LYS A 423 -45.21 -23.90 4.77
N ILE A 424 -44.50 -24.04 5.89
CA ILE A 424 -45.09 -24.44 7.18
C ILE A 424 -46.10 -23.39 7.66
N ALA A 425 -45.75 -22.10 7.58
CA ALA A 425 -46.65 -21.01 7.94
C ALA A 425 -47.92 -20.99 7.05
N ALA A 426 -47.76 -21.15 5.73
CA ALA A 426 -48.90 -21.21 4.81
C ALA A 426 -49.83 -22.40 5.10
N VAL A 427 -49.27 -23.58 5.39
CA VAL A 427 -50.04 -24.77 5.77
C VAL A 427 -50.74 -24.58 7.12
N ALA A 428 -50.09 -23.96 8.11
CA ALA A 428 -50.69 -23.68 9.41
C ALA A 428 -51.88 -22.72 9.30
N VAL A 429 -51.75 -21.64 8.51
CA VAL A 429 -52.87 -20.72 8.24
C VAL A 429 -54.01 -21.42 7.49
N GLY A 430 -53.68 -22.22 6.48
CA GLY A 430 -54.67 -23.01 5.74
C GLY A 430 -55.43 -24.00 6.64
N MET A 431 -54.73 -24.71 7.52
CA MET A 431 -55.35 -25.61 8.50
C MET A 431 -56.20 -24.84 9.53
N GLY A 432 -55.75 -23.67 9.99
CA GLY A 432 -56.52 -22.82 10.91
C GLY A 432 -57.84 -22.35 10.29
N MET A 433 -57.81 -21.92 9.02
CA MET A 433 -59.02 -21.56 8.28
C MET A 433 -59.98 -22.75 8.09
N LEU A 434 -59.46 -23.93 7.74
CA LEU A 434 -60.24 -25.16 7.63
C LEU A 434 -60.87 -25.57 8.96
N ALA A 435 -60.12 -25.49 10.06
CA ALA A 435 -60.62 -25.79 11.40
C ALA A 435 -61.76 -24.84 11.80
N MET A 436 -61.62 -23.54 11.53
CA MET A 436 -62.70 -22.56 11.75
C MET A 436 -63.95 -22.85 10.93
N LEU A 437 -63.79 -23.23 9.65
CA LEU A 437 -64.92 -23.57 8.78
C LEU A 437 -65.65 -24.83 9.25
N VAL A 438 -64.91 -25.88 9.63
CA VAL A 438 -65.48 -27.13 10.16
C VAL A 438 -66.19 -26.89 11.49
N TRP A 439 -65.58 -26.10 12.38
CA TRP A 439 -66.18 -25.72 13.67
C TRP A 439 -67.48 -24.92 13.48
N SER A 440 -67.45 -23.91 12.60
CA SER A 440 -68.63 -23.11 12.23
C SER A 440 -69.76 -23.97 11.65
N HIS A 441 -69.42 -24.93 10.78
CA HIS A 441 -70.41 -25.83 10.21
C HIS A 441 -71.01 -26.77 11.26
N ARG A 442 -70.21 -27.23 12.24
CA ARG A 442 -70.66 -28.10 13.32
C ARG A 442 -71.59 -27.37 14.30
N ILE A 443 -71.26 -26.12 14.68
CA ILE A 443 -72.13 -25.28 15.53
C ILE A 443 -73.46 -25.00 14.84
N ARG A 444 -73.45 -24.68 13.53
CA ARG A 444 -74.70 -24.45 12.77
C ARG A 444 -75.62 -25.68 12.73
N ARG A 445 -75.09 -26.90 12.84
CA ARG A 445 -75.91 -28.11 12.98
C ARG A 445 -76.48 -28.26 14.39
N GLY A 446 -75.74 -27.88 15.43
CA GLY A 446 -76.22 -27.86 16.82
C GLY A 446 -77.36 -26.86 17.03
N ASP A 447 -77.24 -25.66 16.46
CA ASP A 447 -78.27 -24.61 16.60
C ASP A 447 -79.61 -24.99 15.96
N ARG A 448 -79.61 -25.79 14.88
CA ARG A 448 -80.84 -26.28 14.28
C ARG A 448 -81.62 -27.21 15.21
N VAL A 449 -80.93 -28.03 16.00
CA VAL A 449 -81.57 -28.94 16.97
C VAL A 449 -82.13 -28.14 18.14
N VAL A 450 -81.40 -27.15 18.64
CA VAL A 450 -81.85 -26.29 19.74
C VAL A 450 -83.03 -25.40 19.33
N GLN A 451 -83.05 -24.88 18.10
CA GLN A 451 -84.19 -24.12 17.57
C GLN A 451 -85.44 -24.99 17.40
N GLN A 452 -85.29 -26.26 17.01
CA GLN A 452 -86.42 -27.19 16.94
C GLN A 452 -86.98 -27.51 18.34
N GLN A 453 -86.12 -27.70 19.34
CA GLN A 453 -86.55 -27.92 20.72
C GLN A 453 -87.23 -26.69 21.33
N ARG A 454 -86.77 -25.47 21.02
CA ARG A 454 -87.45 -24.23 21.44
C ARG A 454 -88.83 -24.09 20.80
N LYS A 455 -88.96 -24.37 19.50
CA LYS A 455 -90.27 -24.36 18.81
C LYS A 455 -91.23 -25.42 19.34
N GLN A 456 -90.72 -26.58 19.78
CA GLN A 456 -91.54 -27.61 20.41
C GLN A 456 -92.03 -27.18 21.80
N ARG A 457 -91.17 -26.56 22.62
CA ARG A 457 -91.56 -26.03 23.93
C ARG A 457 -92.57 -24.88 23.84
N GLU A 458 -92.39 -23.96 22.88
CA GLU A 458 -93.37 -22.89 22.63
C GLU A 458 -94.71 -23.45 22.11
N ALA A 459 -94.70 -24.53 21.32
CA ALA A 459 -95.92 -25.21 20.87
C ALA A 459 -96.63 -26.02 21.98
N GLU A 460 -95.87 -26.50 22.98
CA GLU A 460 -96.42 -27.14 24.18
C GLU A 460 -97.01 -26.11 25.15
N GLU A 461 -96.40 -24.93 25.32
CA GLU A 461 -96.95 -23.83 26.14
C GLU A 461 -98.20 -23.17 25.54
N LEU A 462 -98.38 -23.20 24.21
CA LEU A 462 -99.60 -22.70 23.53
C LEU A 462 -100.78 -23.69 23.53
N ARG A 463 -100.59 -24.93 24.01
CA ARG A 463 -101.67 -25.89 24.28
C ARG A 463 -102.07 -25.82 25.76
N LEU A 464 -102.77 -24.76 26.14
CA LEU A 464 -103.56 -24.75 27.36
C LEU A 464 -104.90 -25.49 27.13
N PRO A 465 -105.37 -26.28 28.11
CA PRO A 465 -106.60 -27.07 28.01
C PRO A 465 -107.85 -26.19 28.15
N GLU A 466 -108.99 -26.78 27.74
CA GLU A 466 -110.36 -26.23 27.77
C GLU A 466 -110.81 -25.62 29.10
#